data_AF-A0A0C1TZC5-F1
#
_entry.id   AF-A0A0C1TZC5-F1
#
_cell.length_a   1.000
_cell.length_b   1.000
_cell.length_c   1.000
_cell.angle_alpha   90.00
_cell.angle_beta   90.00
_cell.angle_gamma   90.00
#
_symmetry.space_group_name_H-M   'P 1'
#
loop_
_entity.id
_entity.type
_entity.pdbx_description
1 polymer ?
#
loop_
_entity_poly.entity_id
_entity_poly.type
_entity_poly.pdbx_seq_one_letter_code
_entity_poly.pdbx_strand_id
1 'polypeptide(L)'
;MFDYMMSITGDIKINENMSSIFIFNILSDSSNNAKREFFYIDDIIHTQFAIHSNEIGIICCLGDSQAIQYRFKEYFKPFCDIKLHKIQFRQLIAEVFYTRTLLKNDNSIIYLPNEIVQGPPWIDSYKEYNYKNYAYVLLYLLKEFGFEFKDLYSEEYDAVLDLLIDSDKRIILYDEDGRYSLGEKHTYSNIEVFKNVHFNIEKEY
;
A
#
# COMPACT_ATOMS: atom_id res chain seq x y z
N MET A 1 -12.70 4.13 -17.61
CA MET A 1 -12.92 5.14 -16.55
C MET A 1 -14.17 5.96 -16.81
N PHE A 2 -14.29 6.63 -17.97
CA PHE A 2 -15.51 7.38 -18.34
C PHE A 2 -16.77 6.50 -18.35
N ASP A 3 -16.72 5.29 -18.91
CA ASP A 3 -17.90 4.41 -18.96
C ASP A 3 -18.36 3.90 -17.58
N TYR A 4 -17.42 3.71 -16.64
CA TYR A 4 -17.71 3.37 -15.24
C TYR A 4 -18.32 4.56 -14.49
N MET A 5 -17.87 5.78 -14.75
CA MET A 5 -18.47 6.96 -14.13
C MET A 5 -19.84 7.31 -14.74
N MET A 6 -20.04 7.04 -16.03
CA MET A 6 -21.34 7.21 -16.69
C MET A 6 -22.36 6.16 -16.24
N SER A 7 -21.94 4.94 -15.90
CA SER A 7 -22.88 3.93 -15.39
C SER A 7 -23.48 4.27 -14.02
N ILE A 8 -22.84 5.16 -13.24
CA ILE A 8 -23.37 5.67 -11.97
C ILE A 8 -24.57 6.62 -12.18
N THR A 9 -24.81 7.09 -13.41
CA THR A 9 -25.89 8.05 -13.71
C THR A 9 -27.25 7.43 -14.03
N GLY A 10 -27.36 6.10 -14.08
CA GLY A 10 -28.63 5.37 -14.25
C GLY A 10 -28.94 4.43 -13.08
N ASP A 11 -30.16 3.86 -13.07
CA ASP A 11 -30.56 2.77 -12.16
C ASP A 11 -29.84 1.45 -12.52
N ILE A 12 -28.50 1.46 -12.48
CA ILE A 12 -27.66 0.32 -12.84
C ILE A 12 -27.33 -0.46 -11.58
N LYS A 13 -27.64 -1.75 -11.60
CA LYS A 13 -27.30 -2.66 -10.51
C LYS A 13 -25.82 -3.03 -10.63
N ILE A 14 -25.02 -2.67 -9.63
CA ILE A 14 -23.62 -3.05 -9.52
C ILE A 14 -23.55 -4.25 -8.59
N ASN A 15 -23.08 -5.39 -9.11
CA ASN A 15 -22.94 -6.62 -8.33
C ASN A 15 -21.64 -6.53 -7.50
N GLU A 16 -21.75 -5.98 -6.28
CA GLU A 16 -20.72 -5.87 -5.23
C GLU A 16 -19.50 -4.96 -5.50
N ASN A 17 -18.63 -4.80 -4.47
CA ASN A 17 -17.50 -3.87 -4.42
C ASN A 17 -16.48 -4.14 -5.54
N MET A 18 -16.36 -3.18 -6.45
CA MET A 18 -15.50 -3.23 -7.65
C MET A 18 -14.05 -2.79 -7.39
N SER A 19 -13.70 -2.47 -6.13
CA SER A 19 -12.43 -1.80 -5.80
C SER A 19 -11.89 -2.27 -4.46
N SER A 20 -10.57 -2.47 -4.40
CA SER A 20 -9.84 -2.57 -3.15
C SER A 20 -9.64 -1.20 -2.53
N ILE A 21 -10.07 -1.04 -1.28
CA ILE A 21 -9.87 0.20 -0.51
C ILE A 21 -9.25 -0.17 0.83
N PHE A 22 -8.16 0.50 1.16
CA PHE A 22 -7.47 0.39 2.44
C PHE A 22 -7.49 1.76 3.13
N ILE A 23 -7.79 1.78 4.42
CA ILE A 23 -7.88 3.00 5.23
C ILE A 23 -6.99 2.80 6.44
N PHE A 24 -6.14 3.78 6.73
CA PHE A 24 -5.15 3.74 7.80
C PHE A 24 -5.17 5.03 8.61
N ASN A 25 -4.84 4.91 9.90
CA ASN A 25 -4.61 6.06 10.78
C ASN A 25 -3.16 6.50 10.68
N ILE A 26 -2.92 7.75 10.34
CA ILE A 26 -1.58 8.32 10.12
C ILE A 26 -1.26 9.32 11.23
N LEU A 27 -0.02 9.32 11.72
CA LEU A 27 0.46 10.33 12.66
C LEU A 27 0.43 11.71 12.01
N SER A 28 -0.24 12.65 12.67
CA SER A 28 -0.21 14.07 12.33
C SER A 28 1.01 14.73 12.96
N ASP A 29 1.70 15.62 12.25
CA ASP A 29 2.80 16.39 12.82
C ASP A 29 2.25 17.43 13.83
N SER A 30 2.62 17.29 15.10
CA SER A 30 2.15 18.17 16.18
C SER A 30 2.81 19.56 16.15
N SER A 31 3.90 19.71 15.39
CA SER A 31 4.79 20.87 15.45
C SER A 31 4.49 21.97 14.42
N ASN A 32 3.78 21.63 13.33
CA ASN A 32 3.41 22.57 12.27
C ASN A 32 1.93 22.91 12.35
N ASN A 33 1.58 24.17 12.06
CA ASN A 33 0.19 24.59 11.86
C ASN A 33 -0.56 23.48 11.10
N ALA A 34 -1.56 22.86 11.73
CA ALA A 34 -2.43 21.81 11.17
C ALA A 34 -3.18 22.20 9.88
N LYS A 35 -2.80 23.32 9.25
CA LYS A 35 -3.14 23.73 7.91
C LYS A 35 -2.46 22.81 6.89
N ARG A 36 -3.12 21.66 6.69
CA ARG A 36 -3.12 20.80 5.51
C ARG A 36 -1.85 19.98 5.30
N GLU A 37 -1.63 19.00 6.16
CA GLU A 37 -0.91 17.80 5.74
C GLU A 37 -1.73 17.12 4.64
N PHE A 38 -1.15 17.09 3.43
CA PHE A 38 -1.78 16.50 2.26
C PHE A 38 -0.73 15.81 1.41
N PHE A 39 -1.04 14.58 1.01
CA PHE A 39 -0.30 13.84 0.00
C PHE A 39 -1.27 13.18 -0.96
N TYR A 40 -0.92 13.17 -2.24
CA TYR A 40 -1.65 12.46 -3.28
C TYR A 40 -0.67 11.88 -4.29
N ILE A 41 -0.93 10.66 -4.71
CA ILE A 41 -0.26 9.98 -5.81
C ILE A 41 -1.28 9.13 -6.57
N ASP A 42 -1.15 9.08 -7.88
CA ASP A 42 -1.89 8.15 -8.72
C ASP A 42 -0.98 7.40 -9.68
N ASP A 43 -1.54 6.30 -10.18
CA ASP A 43 -1.04 5.55 -11.31
C ASP A 43 -2.24 5.24 -12.19
N ILE A 44 -2.44 6.11 -13.18
CA ILE A 44 -3.56 6.07 -14.11
C ILE A 44 -3.55 4.80 -14.96
N ILE A 45 -2.35 4.25 -15.25
CA ILE A 45 -2.19 3.04 -16.08
C ILE A 45 -2.83 1.85 -15.37
N HIS A 46 -2.63 1.75 -14.05
CA HIS A 46 -3.16 0.64 -13.24
C HIS A 46 -4.41 1.01 -12.44
N THR A 47 -5.00 2.17 -12.72
CA THR A 47 -6.22 2.71 -12.10
C THR A 47 -6.19 2.67 -10.58
N GLN A 48 -5.11 3.18 -9.99
CA GLN A 48 -4.92 3.22 -8.54
C GLN A 48 -4.46 4.59 -8.06
N PHE A 49 -4.79 4.92 -6.83
CA PHE A 49 -4.37 6.16 -6.18
C PHE A 49 -4.21 5.97 -4.67
N ALA A 50 -3.44 6.85 -4.06
CA ALA A 50 -3.37 6.98 -2.62
C ALA A 50 -3.45 8.45 -2.23
N ILE A 51 -4.15 8.72 -1.13
CA ILE A 51 -4.33 10.05 -0.58
C ILE A 51 -4.12 9.99 0.91
N HIS A 52 -3.45 10.98 1.46
CA HIS A 52 -3.33 11.18 2.89
C HIS A 52 -3.70 12.61 3.21
N SER A 53 -4.63 12.79 4.15
CA SER A 53 -5.02 14.09 4.65
C SER A 53 -5.22 14.02 6.16
N ASN A 54 -4.47 14.85 6.89
CA ASN A 54 -4.42 14.85 8.35
C ASN A 54 -4.11 13.44 8.90
N GLU A 55 -5.00 12.85 9.70
CA GLU A 55 -4.78 11.54 10.31
C GLU A 55 -5.28 10.37 9.46
N ILE A 56 -5.76 10.61 8.23
CA ILE A 56 -6.39 9.57 7.40
C ILE A 56 -5.55 9.34 6.14
N GLY A 57 -5.10 8.10 5.96
CA GLY A 57 -4.48 7.59 4.74
C GLY A 57 -5.43 6.63 4.04
N ILE A 58 -5.60 6.77 2.73
CA ILE A 58 -6.42 5.91 1.88
C ILE A 58 -5.56 5.42 0.72
N ILE A 59 -5.65 4.13 0.42
CA ILE A 59 -5.07 3.51 -0.78
C ILE A 59 -6.21 2.82 -1.52
N CYS A 60 -6.34 3.07 -2.83
CA CYS A 60 -7.44 2.55 -3.63
C CYS A 60 -6.94 1.97 -4.95
N CYS A 61 -7.43 0.78 -5.30
CA CYS A 61 -7.29 0.18 -6.63
C CYS A 61 -8.68 0.04 -7.24
N LEU A 62 -8.94 0.76 -8.32
CA LEU A 62 -10.23 0.76 -9.01
C LEU A 62 -10.28 -0.37 -10.03
N GLY A 63 -11.41 -1.09 -10.09
CA GLY A 63 -11.68 -2.10 -11.11
C GLY A 63 -10.97 -3.44 -10.89
N ASP A 64 -10.42 -3.69 -9.71
CA ASP A 64 -9.64 -4.90 -9.41
C ASP A 64 -10.47 -6.05 -8.80
N SER A 65 -11.80 -5.92 -8.71
CA SER A 65 -12.71 -6.86 -8.00
C SER A 65 -12.25 -7.25 -6.59
N GLN A 66 -11.65 -6.32 -5.84
CA GLN A 66 -11.07 -6.61 -4.52
C GLN A 66 -9.89 -7.60 -4.54
N ALA A 67 -9.30 -7.92 -5.69
CA ALA A 67 -8.18 -8.86 -5.79
C ALA A 67 -7.03 -8.47 -4.85
N ILE A 68 -6.72 -7.17 -4.80
CA ILE A 68 -5.65 -6.65 -3.95
C ILE A 68 -6.05 -6.69 -2.47
N GLN A 69 -7.31 -6.38 -2.15
CA GLN A 69 -7.86 -6.44 -0.80
C GLN A 69 -7.84 -7.87 -0.25
N TYR A 70 -8.22 -8.88 -1.04
CA TYR A 70 -8.12 -10.27 -0.63
C TYR A 70 -6.68 -10.69 -0.34
N ARG A 71 -5.73 -10.26 -1.18
CA ARG A 71 -4.31 -10.56 -1.02
C ARG A 71 -3.72 -9.97 0.28
N PHE A 72 -4.12 -8.74 0.63
CA PHE A 72 -3.59 -8.03 1.79
C PHE A 72 -4.47 -8.09 3.05
N LYS A 73 -5.62 -8.77 2.99
CA LYS A 73 -6.62 -8.78 4.07
C LYS A 73 -6.04 -9.03 5.45
N GLU A 74 -5.21 -10.06 5.58
CA GLU A 74 -4.60 -10.43 6.86
C GLU A 74 -3.28 -9.69 7.12
N TYR A 75 -2.53 -9.36 6.07
CA TYR A 75 -1.26 -8.65 6.20
C TYR A 75 -1.45 -7.23 6.76
N PHE A 76 -2.46 -6.50 6.26
CA PHE A 76 -2.72 -5.11 6.67
C PHE A 76 -3.54 -4.96 7.94
N LYS A 77 -4.25 -6.01 8.37
CA LYS A 77 -5.13 -5.95 9.54
C LYS A 77 -4.46 -5.33 10.78
N PRO A 78 -3.21 -5.66 11.15
CA PRO A 78 -2.58 -5.07 12.33
C PRO A 78 -2.25 -3.58 12.18
N PHE A 79 -2.09 -3.10 10.94
CA PHE A 79 -1.76 -1.70 10.65
C PHE A 79 -3.00 -0.79 10.63
N CYS A 80 -4.21 -1.36 10.52
CA CYS A 80 -5.46 -0.59 10.58
C CYS A 80 -5.74 -0.01 11.97
N ASP A 81 -5.27 -0.67 13.03
CA ASP A 81 -5.59 -0.34 14.43
C ASP A 81 -4.51 0.51 15.12
N ILE A 82 -3.42 0.86 14.42
CA ILE A 82 -2.33 1.68 14.95
C ILE A 82 -2.20 3.00 14.19
N LYS A 83 -1.57 4.00 14.82
CA LYS A 83 -1.14 5.22 14.12
C LYS A 83 0.20 4.97 13.45
N LEU A 84 0.22 5.08 12.13
CA LEU A 84 1.41 4.86 11.31
C LEU A 84 2.18 6.16 11.10
N HIS A 85 3.51 6.07 11.14
CA HIS A 85 4.33 7.16 10.64
C HIS A 85 4.21 7.27 9.11
N LYS A 86 4.46 8.46 8.56
CA LYS A 86 4.29 8.75 7.12
C LYS A 86 5.11 7.80 6.24
N ILE A 87 6.34 7.46 6.64
CA ILE A 87 7.20 6.51 5.91
C ILE A 87 6.58 5.10 5.83
N GLN A 88 5.89 4.67 6.89
CA GLN A 88 5.24 3.37 6.93
C GLN A 88 4.03 3.35 6.00
N PHE A 89 3.25 4.43 6.00
CA PHE A 89 2.16 4.59 5.04
C PHE A 89 2.66 4.58 3.59
N ARG A 90 3.79 5.24 3.31
CA ARG A 90 4.43 5.21 1.99
C ARG A 90 4.86 3.80 1.58
N GLN A 91 5.36 2.97 2.51
CA GLN A 91 5.65 1.57 2.20
C GLN A 91 4.37 0.77 1.91
N LEU A 92 3.28 0.97 2.66
CA LEU A 92 1.99 0.33 2.35
C LEU A 92 1.47 0.72 0.95
N ILE A 93 1.64 1.99 0.55
CA ILE A 93 1.35 2.44 -0.82
C ILE A 93 2.21 1.67 -1.82
N ALA A 94 3.51 1.54 -1.57
CA ALA A 94 4.43 0.81 -2.45
C ALA A 94 3.99 -0.65 -2.62
N GLU A 95 3.66 -1.34 -1.53
CA GLU A 95 3.21 -2.74 -1.54
C GLU A 95 1.96 -2.92 -2.41
N VAL A 96 0.95 -2.07 -2.22
CA VAL A 96 -0.29 -2.10 -3.00
C VAL A 96 -0.01 -1.77 -4.47
N PHE A 97 0.68 -0.66 -4.72
CA PHE A 97 0.88 -0.15 -6.07
C PHE A 97 1.68 -1.12 -6.92
N TYR A 98 2.76 -1.66 -6.36
CA TYR A 98 3.59 -2.62 -7.07
C TYR A 98 2.83 -3.92 -7.31
N THR A 99 2.15 -4.46 -6.30
CA THR A 99 1.36 -5.68 -6.43
C THR A 99 0.28 -5.56 -7.51
N ARG A 100 -0.35 -4.40 -7.65
CA ARG A 100 -1.31 -4.13 -8.73
C ARG A 100 -0.68 -4.24 -10.11
N THR A 101 0.56 -3.76 -10.31
CA THR A 101 1.27 -3.90 -11.60
C THR A 101 1.57 -5.35 -11.99
N LEU A 102 1.59 -6.24 -11.00
CA LEU A 102 1.82 -7.66 -11.19
C LEU A 102 0.54 -8.41 -11.58
N LEU A 103 -0.65 -7.85 -11.39
CA LEU A 103 -1.89 -8.54 -11.79
C LEU A 103 -1.95 -8.71 -13.32
N LYS A 104 -2.05 -9.96 -13.79
CA LYS A 104 -2.01 -10.31 -15.23
C LYS A 104 -3.32 -10.07 -15.94
N ASN A 105 -4.43 -10.35 -15.26
CA ASN A 105 -5.78 -10.23 -15.82
C ASN A 105 -6.55 -9.25 -14.95
N ASP A 106 -6.83 -8.07 -15.47
CA ASP A 106 -7.92 -7.27 -14.93
C ASP A 106 -9.21 -8.05 -15.10
N ASN A 107 -9.94 -8.22 -14.01
CA ASN A 107 -11.14 -9.04 -14.00
C ASN A 107 -12.12 -8.52 -15.07
N SER A 108 -12.69 -9.45 -15.84
CA SER A 108 -13.62 -9.10 -16.89
C SER A 108 -14.85 -8.42 -16.30
N ILE A 109 -14.97 -7.12 -16.54
CA ILE A 109 -16.20 -6.35 -16.32
C ILE A 109 -17.09 -6.61 -17.53
N ILE A 110 -18.27 -7.19 -17.28
CA ILE A 110 -19.29 -7.43 -18.29
C ILE A 110 -20.36 -6.35 -18.12
N TYR A 111 -20.53 -5.54 -19.16
CA TYR A 111 -21.58 -4.52 -19.24
C TYR A 111 -22.84 -5.15 -19.83
N LEU A 112 -23.89 -5.27 -19.03
CA LEU A 112 -25.24 -5.64 -19.46
C LEU A 112 -26.13 -4.39 -19.47
N PRO A 113 -27.26 -4.38 -20.20
CA PRO A 113 -28.11 -3.20 -20.35
C PRO A 113 -28.53 -2.51 -19.04
N ASN A 114 -28.68 -3.24 -17.93
CA ASN A 114 -29.08 -2.72 -16.61
C ASN A 114 -28.20 -3.25 -15.45
N GLU A 115 -27.09 -3.91 -15.75
CA GLU A 115 -26.27 -4.57 -14.74
C GLU A 115 -24.80 -4.53 -15.15
N ILE A 116 -23.92 -4.34 -14.17
CA ILE A 116 -22.49 -4.57 -14.34
C ILE A 116 -22.13 -5.81 -13.53
N VAL A 117 -21.75 -6.88 -14.25
CA VAL A 117 -21.31 -8.14 -13.65
C VAL A 117 -19.80 -8.19 -13.71
N GLN A 118 -19.16 -8.42 -12.57
CA GLN A 118 -17.72 -8.62 -12.52
C GLN A 118 -17.41 -10.07 -12.18
N GLY A 119 -16.49 -10.68 -12.93
CA GLY A 119 -15.96 -12.00 -12.60
C GLY A 119 -15.21 -11.96 -11.25
N PRO A 120 -15.23 -13.06 -10.47
CA PRO A 120 -14.44 -13.15 -9.24
C PRO A 120 -12.95 -12.95 -9.55
N PRO A 121 -12.18 -12.39 -8.60
CA PRO A 121 -10.76 -12.19 -8.80
C PRO A 121 -10.05 -13.54 -9.03
N TRP A 122 -9.25 -13.64 -10.08
CA TRP A 122 -8.35 -14.78 -10.26
C TRP A 122 -7.21 -14.65 -9.25
N ILE A 123 -7.38 -15.26 -8.08
CA ILE A 123 -6.50 -15.16 -6.89
C ILE A 123 -5.01 -15.41 -7.22
N ASP A 124 -4.72 -16.24 -8.23
CA ASP A 124 -3.35 -16.66 -8.58
C ASP A 124 -2.76 -16.02 -9.85
N SER A 125 -3.36 -14.94 -10.35
CA SER A 125 -2.95 -14.35 -11.64
C SER A 125 -1.89 -13.24 -11.52
N TYR A 126 -0.85 -13.42 -10.68
CA TYR A 126 0.23 -12.44 -10.55
C TYR A 126 1.47 -12.81 -11.38
N LYS A 127 2.17 -11.79 -11.89
CA LYS A 127 3.55 -11.90 -12.40
C LYS A 127 4.49 -12.16 -11.24
N GLU A 128 5.68 -12.67 -11.57
CA GLU A 128 6.74 -12.88 -10.59
C GLU A 128 7.14 -11.54 -9.94
N TYR A 129 7.34 -11.59 -8.63
CA TYR A 129 7.72 -10.43 -7.84
C TYR A 129 9.22 -10.17 -8.00
N ASN A 130 9.58 -8.97 -8.46
CA ASN A 130 10.97 -8.55 -8.56
C ASN A 130 11.29 -7.52 -7.46
N TYR A 131 12.16 -7.88 -6.52
CA TYR A 131 12.52 -7.02 -5.37
C TYR A 131 13.20 -5.72 -5.79
N LYS A 132 14.06 -5.76 -6.81
CA LYS A 132 14.72 -4.56 -7.34
C LYS A 132 13.73 -3.54 -7.92
N ASN A 133 12.73 -4.00 -8.66
CA ASN A 133 11.66 -3.15 -9.19
C ASN A 133 10.79 -2.59 -8.06
N TYR A 134 10.46 -3.41 -7.06
CA TYR A 134 9.76 -2.93 -5.87
C TYR A 134 10.55 -1.83 -5.16
N ALA A 135 11.87 -2.00 -4.97
CA ALA A 135 12.72 -0.99 -4.35
C ALA A 135 12.72 0.34 -5.10
N TYR A 136 12.59 0.35 -6.44
CA TYR A 136 12.43 1.59 -7.20
C TYR A 136 11.09 2.28 -6.95
N VAL A 137 10.00 1.51 -6.81
CA VAL A 137 8.68 2.04 -6.42
C VAL A 137 8.76 2.64 -5.02
N LEU A 138 9.39 1.93 -4.08
CA LEU A 138 9.58 2.38 -2.71
C LEU A 138 10.46 3.64 -2.64
N LEU A 139 11.56 3.69 -3.40
CA LEU A 139 12.42 4.87 -3.51
C LEU A 139 11.65 6.08 -4.02
N TYR A 140 10.80 5.91 -5.03
CA TYR A 140 9.99 7.00 -5.56
C TYR A 140 9.13 7.67 -4.47
N LEU A 141 8.62 6.87 -3.53
CA LEU A 141 7.78 7.30 -2.41
C LEU A 141 8.57 7.79 -1.20
N LEU A 142 9.77 7.25 -0.96
CA LEU A 142 10.57 7.55 0.24
C LEU A 142 11.70 8.56 0.04
N LYS A 143 12.06 8.90 -1.21
CA LYS A 143 13.12 9.88 -1.49
C LYS A 143 12.91 11.24 -0.84
N GLU A 144 11.65 11.65 -0.57
CA GLU A 144 11.35 12.90 0.12
C GLU A 144 11.83 12.91 1.58
N PHE A 145 12.00 11.72 2.18
CA PHE A 145 12.54 11.52 3.52
C PHE A 145 14.06 11.25 3.51
N GLY A 146 14.74 11.46 2.37
CA GLY A 146 16.19 11.34 2.27
C GLY A 146 16.72 9.92 2.06
N PHE A 147 15.86 8.95 1.76
CA PHE A 147 16.30 7.59 1.39
C PHE A 147 16.96 7.57 0.01
N GLU A 148 18.06 6.84 -0.09
CA GLU A 148 18.71 6.48 -1.36
C GLU A 148 18.43 5.00 -1.70
N PHE A 149 18.60 4.63 -2.98
CA PHE A 149 18.34 3.25 -3.43
C PHE A 149 19.15 2.21 -2.64
N LYS A 150 20.41 2.53 -2.30
CA LYS A 150 21.31 1.66 -1.53
C LYS A 150 20.84 1.42 -0.09
N ASP A 151 20.01 2.31 0.44
CA ASP A 151 19.44 2.17 1.79
C ASP A 151 18.23 1.23 1.76
N LEU A 152 17.58 1.11 0.60
CA LEU A 152 16.34 0.36 0.42
C LEU A 152 16.53 -1.04 -0.13
N TYR A 153 17.61 -1.31 -0.87
CA TYR A 153 17.81 -2.59 -1.55
C TYR A 153 19.21 -3.16 -1.38
N SER A 154 19.28 -4.43 -1.00
CA SER A 154 20.52 -5.20 -0.94
C SER A 154 20.68 -6.06 -2.18
N GLU A 155 21.70 -5.78 -2.99
CA GLU A 155 22.08 -6.65 -4.13
C GLU A 155 22.61 -8.01 -3.68
N GLU A 156 23.23 -8.09 -2.50
CA GLU A 156 23.77 -9.34 -1.96
C GLU A 156 22.65 -10.33 -1.59
N TYR A 157 21.56 -9.82 -1.02
CA TYR A 157 20.46 -10.64 -0.51
C TYR A 157 19.22 -10.65 -1.40
N ASP A 158 19.20 -9.86 -2.49
CA ASP A 158 18.02 -9.60 -3.33
C ASP A 158 16.78 -9.26 -2.46
N ALA A 159 16.97 -8.33 -1.53
CA ALA A 159 15.98 -8.01 -0.49
C ALA A 159 15.78 -6.50 -0.33
N VAL A 160 14.58 -6.12 0.11
CA VAL A 160 14.18 -4.72 0.32
C VAL A 160 13.99 -4.44 1.82
N LEU A 161 14.33 -3.22 2.24
CA LEU A 161 14.10 -2.74 3.60
C LEU A 161 12.61 -2.80 3.95
N ASP A 162 12.30 -3.33 5.14
CA ASP A 162 10.95 -3.33 5.71
C ASP A 162 10.89 -2.38 6.92
N LEU A 163 10.05 -1.35 6.82
CA LEU A 163 9.76 -0.35 7.87
C LEU A 163 8.47 -0.68 8.65
N LEU A 164 7.82 -1.80 8.33
CA LEU A 164 6.56 -2.24 8.94
C LEU A 164 6.79 -3.35 9.95
N ILE A 165 7.65 -4.32 9.61
CA ILE A 165 7.84 -5.54 10.37
C ILE A 165 9.32 -5.81 10.59
N ASP A 166 9.63 -6.29 11.79
CA ASP A 166 10.98 -6.63 12.20
C ASP A 166 11.37 -8.11 11.87
N SER A 167 12.63 -8.49 12.08
CA SER A 167 13.14 -9.84 11.81
C SER A 167 12.48 -10.94 12.66
N ASP A 168 11.94 -10.56 13.83
CA ASP A 168 11.20 -11.44 14.73
C ASP A 168 9.68 -11.38 14.47
N LYS A 169 9.29 -10.79 13.34
CA LYS A 169 7.93 -10.52 12.91
C LYS A 169 7.17 -9.62 13.88
N ARG A 170 7.80 -8.67 14.54
CA ARG A 170 7.12 -7.66 15.37
C ARG A 170 6.83 -6.41 14.55
N ILE A 171 5.71 -5.77 14.83
CA ILE A 171 5.38 -4.50 14.19
C ILE A 171 6.37 -3.44 14.66
N ILE A 172 6.95 -2.69 13.73
CA ILE A 172 7.78 -1.52 14.03
C ILE A 172 6.84 -0.34 14.22
N LEU A 173 6.99 0.40 15.32
CA LEU A 173 6.16 1.57 15.65
C LEU A 173 7.05 2.81 15.68
N TYR A 174 6.94 3.65 14.66
CA TYR A 174 7.65 4.93 14.60
C TYR A 174 6.83 6.03 15.28
N ASP A 175 7.48 6.88 16.05
CA ASP A 175 6.90 8.12 16.58
C ASP A 175 7.04 9.29 15.59
N GLU A 176 6.57 10.47 16.00
CA GLU A 176 6.62 11.70 15.19
C GLU A 176 8.06 12.15 14.89
N ASP A 177 9.02 11.78 15.73
CA ASP A 177 10.44 12.12 15.60
C ASP A 177 11.22 11.05 14.80
N GLY A 178 10.53 10.05 14.25
CA GLY A 178 11.16 8.95 13.51
C GLY A 178 11.93 7.95 14.38
N ARG A 179 11.77 8.00 15.71
CA ARG A 179 12.29 6.95 16.60
C ARG A 179 11.33 5.77 16.59
N TYR A 180 11.85 4.56 16.77
CA TYR A 180 11.03 3.36 16.72
C TYR A 180 11.02 2.57 18.03
N SER A 181 9.90 1.89 18.25
CA SER A 181 9.71 0.84 19.25
C SER A 181 9.14 -0.42 18.61
N LEU A 182 9.09 -1.53 19.35
CA LEU A 182 8.60 -2.80 18.85
C LEU A 182 7.25 -3.12 19.49
N GLY A 183 6.25 -3.33 18.65
CA GLY A 183 4.89 -3.68 19.02
C GLY A 183 4.65 -5.19 19.09
N GLU A 184 3.41 -5.58 18.86
CA GLU A 184 2.98 -6.98 18.89
C GLU A 184 3.61 -7.81 17.76
N LYS A 185 3.65 -9.13 17.94
CA LYS A 185 4.06 -10.06 16.89
C LYS A 185 2.99 -10.12 15.80
N HIS A 186 3.39 -9.80 14.58
CA HIS A 186 2.69 -10.07 13.34
C HIS A 186 2.70 -11.58 13.05
N THR A 187 1.54 -12.21 13.22
CA THR A 187 1.41 -13.67 13.14
C THR A 187 1.13 -14.19 11.73
N TYR A 188 1.09 -13.33 10.71
CA TYR A 188 0.74 -13.79 9.36
C TYR A 188 1.97 -14.34 8.62
N SER A 189 1.80 -15.53 8.04
CA SER A 189 2.78 -16.19 7.19
C SER A 189 2.22 -16.27 5.77
N ASN A 190 2.62 -15.36 4.88
CA ASN A 190 2.49 -15.60 3.44
C ASN A 190 3.57 -14.95 2.59
N ILE A 191 4.61 -14.40 3.19
CA ILE A 191 5.81 -13.94 2.49
C ILE A 191 6.99 -14.33 3.36
N GLU A 192 8.04 -14.86 2.74
CA GLU A 192 9.36 -14.99 3.34
C GLU A 192 9.84 -13.59 3.77
N VAL A 193 9.57 -13.24 5.03
CA VAL A 193 10.05 -12.01 5.65
C VAL A 193 11.56 -12.17 5.79
N PHE A 194 12.33 -11.41 5.00
CA PHE A 194 13.78 -11.31 5.19
C PHE A 194 14.09 -10.66 6.54
N LYS A 195 15.13 -11.16 7.19
CA LYS A 195 15.66 -10.59 8.43
C LYS A 195 16.06 -9.14 8.21
N ASN A 196 15.54 -8.26 9.06
CA ASN A 196 16.02 -6.89 9.25
C ASN A 196 17.54 -6.76 9.14
N VAL A 197 17.96 -5.79 8.33
CA VAL A 197 19.24 -5.12 8.56
C VAL A 197 18.94 -3.98 9.53
N HIS A 198 19.53 -4.03 10.73
CA HIS A 198 19.46 -2.93 11.68
C HIS A 198 20.09 -1.68 11.08
N PHE A 199 19.34 -0.56 11.02
CA PHE A 199 19.92 0.76 10.82
C PHE A 199 19.50 1.69 11.96
N ASN A 200 20.52 2.23 12.64
CA ASN A 200 20.39 3.39 13.50
C ASN A 200 20.08 4.60 12.63
N ILE A 201 18.90 5.19 12.79
CA ILE A 201 18.63 6.54 12.29
C ILE A 201 19.32 7.52 13.25
N GLU A 202 20.64 7.63 13.14
CA GLU A 202 21.38 8.80 13.59
C GLU A 202 21.53 9.74 12.40
N LYS A 203 20.42 10.36 11.98
CA LYS A 203 20.49 11.63 11.25
C LYS A 203 19.52 12.57 11.93
N GLU A 204 20.11 13.43 12.76
CA GLU A 204 19.43 14.60 13.31
C GLU A 204 18.77 15.38 12.17
N TYR A 205 17.47 15.65 12.35
CA TYR A 205 16.63 16.49 11.50
C TYR A 205 17.06 17.96 11.56
#